data_AF-A0A2D5B2K7-F1
#
_entry.id   AF-A0A2D5B2K7-F1
#
_cell.length_a   1.000
_cell.length_b   1.000
_cell.length_c   1.000
_cell.angle_alpha   90.00
_cell.angle_beta   90.00
_cell.angle_gamma   90.00
#
_symmetry.space_group_name_H-M   'P 1'
#
loop_
_entity.id
_entity.type
_entity.pdbx_description
1 polymer ?
#
loop_
_entity_poly.entity_id
_entity_poly.type
_entity_poly.pdbx_seq_one_letter_code
_entity_poly.pdbx_strand_id
1 'polypeptide(L)'
;MGATVVIVGGLVALAAPAVAGVHAELSSWAIFTPTDDSHDERETDVDPGGAAVDELGDGYVDVGHGIAIPRNSPPGCDEPAWLHLGAMSASLSGELVDRGARDFAEGSAILDPEGRVVSYSVAPGDALSAIGERFCLANAGTIATLNHTRTIHPGDTLLLHPNASLPWIPYFNPADAPGGYQQVPYQRAIEAMSEAAHAGDLDAMRAIFTDDLAGLFPDPADAELIADALAVGDLGVLRQMFA
;
A
#
# COMPACT_ATOMS: atom_id res chain seq x y z
N MET A 1 -32.78 -48.31 53.66
CA MET A 1 -31.55 -47.49 53.78
C MET A 1 -30.51 -48.08 52.85
N GLY A 2 -29.91 -47.27 51.99
CA GLY A 2 -28.90 -47.69 51.03
C GLY A 2 -28.90 -46.79 49.80
N ALA A 3 -28.27 -45.62 49.92
CA ALA A 3 -28.01 -44.70 48.83
C ALA A 3 -26.68 -45.08 48.14
N THR A 4 -26.65 -45.09 46.81
CA THR A 4 -25.40 -45.12 46.02
C THR A 4 -25.70 -44.43 44.67
N VAL A 5 -25.45 -43.12 44.59
CA VAL A 5 -24.30 -42.45 43.96
C VAL A 5 -24.14 -42.77 42.47
N VAL A 6 -24.51 -41.78 41.66
CA VAL A 6 -24.30 -41.68 40.22
C VAL A 6 -22.88 -41.17 39.96
N ILE A 7 -22.11 -41.87 39.12
CA ILE A 7 -20.89 -41.34 38.50
C ILE A 7 -21.08 -41.43 36.98
N VAL A 8 -21.45 -40.31 36.36
CA VAL A 8 -21.41 -40.16 34.90
C VAL A 8 -20.07 -39.52 34.57
N GLY A 9 -19.09 -40.34 34.20
CA GLY A 9 -17.84 -39.89 33.62
C GLY A 9 -18.06 -39.52 32.15
N GLY A 10 -18.24 -38.23 31.85
CA GLY A 10 -18.21 -37.71 30.50
C GLY A 10 -16.77 -37.52 30.04
N LEU A 11 -16.31 -38.37 29.12
CA LEU A 11 -15.05 -38.19 28.41
C LEU A 11 -15.30 -37.20 27.27
N VAL A 12 -14.90 -35.93 27.44
CA VAL A 12 -14.89 -34.95 26.34
C VAL A 12 -13.57 -35.09 25.60
N ALA A 13 -13.60 -35.72 24.43
CA ALA A 13 -12.49 -35.67 23.49
C ALA A 13 -12.47 -34.28 22.85
N LEU A 14 -11.54 -33.42 23.30
CA LEU A 14 -11.20 -32.16 22.63
C LEU A 14 -10.56 -32.51 21.28
N ALA A 15 -11.34 -32.45 20.20
CA ALA A 15 -10.79 -32.40 18.86
C ALA A 15 -10.20 -30.98 18.66
N ALA A 16 -8.87 -30.87 18.77
CA ALA A 16 -8.16 -29.69 18.30
C ALA A 16 -8.20 -29.69 16.76
N PRO A 17 -8.58 -28.58 16.09
CA PRO A 17 -8.36 -28.48 14.66
C PRO A 17 -6.85 -28.43 14.41
N ALA A 18 -6.37 -29.38 13.60
CA ALA A 18 -5.04 -29.32 13.03
C ALA A 18 -4.97 -28.11 12.10
N VAL A 19 -4.22 -27.08 12.49
CA VAL A 19 -3.86 -25.98 11.60
C VAL A 19 -2.84 -26.53 10.60
N ALA A 20 -3.34 -27.08 9.49
CA ALA A 20 -2.51 -27.38 8.34
C ALA A 20 -2.04 -26.06 7.72
N GLY A 21 -0.74 -25.98 7.46
CA GLY A 21 -0.02 -24.74 7.20
C GLY A 21 -0.49 -23.98 5.95
N VAL A 22 -0.60 -22.67 6.12
CA VAL A 22 -0.90 -21.67 5.08
C VAL A 22 0.39 -21.29 4.31
N HIS A 23 1.23 -22.28 3.98
CA HIS A 23 2.52 -22.05 3.31
C HIS A 23 2.46 -22.16 1.77
N ALA A 24 1.28 -22.37 1.18
CA ALA A 24 1.14 -22.56 -0.26
C ALA A 24 0.75 -21.29 -1.05
N GLU A 25 0.21 -20.26 -0.40
CA GLU A 25 -0.36 -19.09 -1.08
C GLU A 25 0.66 -18.01 -1.45
N LEU A 26 1.87 -18.04 -0.87
CA LEU A 26 2.94 -17.09 -1.23
C LEU A 26 3.72 -17.48 -2.50
N SER A 27 3.45 -18.67 -3.07
CA SER A 27 4.14 -19.17 -4.26
C SER A 27 3.46 -18.82 -5.58
N SER A 28 2.19 -18.42 -5.58
CA SER A 28 1.45 -18.05 -6.80
C SER A 28 1.87 -16.70 -7.38
N TRP A 29 2.50 -15.84 -6.57
CA TRP A 29 2.95 -14.50 -6.98
C TRP A 29 4.38 -14.47 -7.52
N ALA A 30 5.13 -15.57 -7.39
CA ALA A 30 6.46 -15.72 -8.00
C ALA A 30 6.41 -15.87 -9.53
N ILE A 31 5.22 -15.86 -10.14
CA ILE A 31 5.02 -15.98 -11.59
C ILE A 31 5.29 -14.64 -12.31
N PHE A 32 5.34 -13.51 -11.59
CA PHE A 32 5.54 -12.19 -12.19
C PHE A 32 7.02 -11.74 -12.27
N THR A 33 8.00 -12.62 -12.08
CA THR A 33 9.40 -12.28 -12.37
C THR A 33 9.59 -12.09 -13.88
N PRO A 34 10.04 -10.90 -14.35
CA PRO A 34 10.42 -10.72 -15.74
C PRO A 34 11.58 -11.67 -16.06
N THR A 35 11.46 -12.41 -17.16
CA THR A 35 12.55 -13.21 -17.71
C THR A 35 13.74 -12.32 -18.04
N ASP A 36 14.89 -12.69 -17.47
CA ASP A 36 16.21 -12.13 -17.74
C ASP A 36 16.59 -12.41 -19.21
N ASP A 37 16.21 -11.49 -20.10
CA ASP A 37 16.66 -11.49 -21.48
C ASP A 37 17.97 -10.69 -21.55
N SER A 38 19.06 -11.44 -21.67
CA SER A 38 20.42 -10.93 -21.79
C SER A 38 20.55 -10.04 -23.04
N HIS A 39 20.51 -8.72 -22.85
CA HIS A 39 20.84 -7.76 -23.91
C HIS A 39 22.29 -7.29 -23.75
N ASP A 40 23.09 -7.66 -24.75
CA ASP A 40 24.47 -7.23 -24.98
C ASP A 40 24.68 -5.73 -24.75
N GLU A 41 25.76 -5.44 -24.02
CA GLU A 41 26.30 -4.13 -23.71
C GLU A 41 26.53 -3.27 -24.98
N ARG A 42 25.78 -2.16 -25.08
CA ARG A 42 26.30 -0.92 -25.68
C ARG A 42 26.16 0.19 -24.66
N GLU A 43 27.27 0.45 -24.00
CA GLU A 43 27.57 1.61 -23.17
C GLU A 43 27.40 2.88 -24.01
N THR A 44 26.22 3.49 -23.92
CA THR A 44 26.06 4.93 -24.15
C THR A 44 25.87 5.55 -22.77
N ASP A 45 26.99 6.05 -22.25
CA ASP A 45 27.12 6.84 -21.03
C ASP A 45 26.28 8.12 -21.18
N VAL A 46 25.01 8.03 -20.78
CA VAL A 46 24.13 9.17 -20.53
C VAL A 46 23.58 8.97 -19.13
N ASP A 47 24.33 9.52 -18.18
CA ASP A 47 23.95 9.69 -16.78
C ASP A 47 22.50 10.24 -16.67
N PRO A 48 21.54 9.45 -16.15
CA PRO A 48 20.19 9.92 -15.93
C PRO A 48 20.13 10.69 -14.61
N GLY A 49 20.74 11.87 -14.56
CA GLY A 49 20.29 13.01 -13.77
C GLY A 49 19.96 12.79 -12.28
N GLY A 50 20.62 11.86 -11.60
CA GLY A 50 20.73 11.89 -10.16
C GLY A 50 21.99 12.68 -9.85
N ALA A 51 21.87 13.92 -9.36
CA ALA A 51 23.03 14.52 -8.70
C ALA A 51 23.42 13.54 -7.61
N ALA A 52 24.56 12.86 -7.78
CA ALA A 52 25.05 11.92 -6.79
C ALA A 52 25.01 12.68 -5.45
N VAL A 53 24.38 12.12 -4.43
CA VAL A 53 24.13 12.84 -3.17
C VAL A 53 25.46 13.33 -2.55
N ASP A 54 26.57 12.68 -2.94
CA ASP A 54 27.96 13.09 -2.76
C ASP A 54 28.28 14.53 -3.22
N GLU A 55 27.64 15.03 -4.27
CA GLU A 55 27.79 16.39 -4.80
C GLU A 55 27.00 17.44 -4.00
N LEU A 56 25.89 17.04 -3.38
CA LEU A 56 25.04 17.91 -2.56
C LEU A 56 25.59 18.06 -1.12
N GLY A 57 26.46 17.14 -0.70
CA GLY A 57 27.14 17.14 0.60
C GLY A 57 26.29 16.62 1.76
N ASP A 58 26.89 16.58 2.95
CA ASP A 58 26.35 15.92 4.15
C ASP A 58 24.99 16.46 4.64
N GLY A 59 24.54 17.61 4.13
CA GLY A 59 23.25 18.22 4.49
C GLY A 59 22.03 17.55 3.83
N TYR A 60 22.25 16.62 2.90
CA TYR A 60 21.21 15.93 2.16
C TYR A 60 21.21 14.43 2.45
N VAL A 61 20.08 13.80 2.19
CA VAL A 61 19.87 12.36 2.26
C VAL A 61 19.22 11.90 0.97
N ASP A 62 19.76 10.83 0.40
CA ASP A 62 19.15 10.13 -0.73
C ASP A 62 17.91 9.40 -0.24
N VAL A 63 16.78 9.68 -0.86
CA VAL A 63 15.52 8.98 -0.58
C VAL A 63 15.11 8.08 -1.75
N GLY A 64 16.03 7.78 -2.66
CA GLY A 64 15.86 6.87 -3.79
C GLY A 64 15.28 7.55 -5.03
N HIS A 65 15.29 6.82 -6.16
CA HIS A 65 14.81 7.29 -7.47
C HIS A 65 15.47 8.61 -7.94
N GLY A 66 16.72 8.86 -7.54
CA GLY A 66 17.45 10.10 -7.88
C GLY A 66 16.97 11.33 -7.10
N ILE A 67 16.16 11.15 -6.05
CA ILE A 67 15.64 12.22 -5.22
C ILE A 67 16.51 12.34 -3.96
N ALA A 68 17.07 13.53 -3.75
CA ALA A 68 17.75 13.89 -2.51
C ALA A 68 17.02 15.04 -1.83
N ILE A 69 16.82 14.94 -0.52
CA ILE A 69 16.17 15.99 0.29
C ILE A 69 17.05 16.45 1.43
N PRO A 70 16.84 17.66 1.98
CA PRO A 70 17.56 18.09 3.16
C PRO A 70 17.33 17.12 4.33
N ARG A 71 18.40 16.81 5.07
CA ARG A 71 18.26 16.13 6.37
C ARG A 71 17.41 16.96 7.31
N ASN A 72 16.84 16.31 8.33
CA ASN A 72 16.05 16.99 9.35
C ASN A 72 14.83 17.72 8.75
N SER A 73 14.29 17.18 7.66
CA SER A 73 13.08 17.62 6.98
C SER A 73 12.16 16.41 6.77
N PRO A 74 11.22 16.13 7.70
CA PRO A 74 10.72 17.05 8.71
C PRO A 74 11.65 17.27 9.92
N PRO A 75 11.50 18.39 10.68
CA PRO A 75 12.31 18.64 11.87
C PRO A 75 12.24 17.50 12.89
N GLY A 76 13.42 17.06 13.34
CA GLY A 76 13.66 15.91 14.20
C GLY A 76 13.70 14.56 13.47
N CYS A 77 13.85 14.55 12.15
CA CYS A 77 13.95 13.33 11.33
C CYS A 77 15.21 13.39 10.47
N ASP A 78 16.30 12.78 10.93
CA ASP A 78 17.60 12.83 10.25
C ASP A 78 17.62 12.01 8.94
N GLU A 79 16.87 10.90 8.93
CA GLU A 79 16.68 9.99 7.79
C GLU A 79 15.17 9.81 7.55
N PRO A 80 14.50 10.82 6.98
CA PRO A 80 13.08 10.75 6.70
C PRO A 80 12.77 9.71 5.60
N ALA A 81 11.63 9.05 5.75
CA ALA A 81 11.09 8.18 4.73
C ALA A 81 10.46 8.99 3.58
N TRP A 82 10.28 8.32 2.43
CA TRP A 82 9.70 8.92 1.23
C TRP A 82 8.83 7.92 0.47
N LEU A 83 7.60 8.32 0.15
CA LEU A 83 6.71 7.54 -0.71
C LEU A 83 6.99 7.81 -2.19
N HIS A 84 7.18 6.74 -2.95
CA HIS A 84 7.31 6.79 -4.42
C HIS A 84 6.08 6.20 -5.07
N LEU A 85 5.49 6.94 -6.00
CA LEU A 85 4.37 6.51 -6.83
C LEU A 85 4.82 6.52 -8.29
N GLY A 86 4.67 5.39 -8.97
CA GLY A 86 5.08 5.17 -10.35
C GLY A 86 3.90 4.79 -11.24
N ALA A 87 4.22 4.28 -12.44
CA ALA A 87 3.25 3.90 -13.46
C ALA A 87 2.22 2.87 -12.95
N MET A 88 2.66 1.83 -12.26
CA MET A 88 1.77 0.81 -11.66
C MET A 88 2.38 0.30 -10.36
N SER A 89 3.06 1.18 -9.61
CA SER A 89 3.90 0.78 -8.48
C SER A 89 3.85 1.83 -7.39
N ALA A 90 3.84 1.37 -6.14
CA ALA A 90 4.07 2.21 -4.97
C ALA A 90 5.15 1.58 -4.10
N SER A 91 6.08 2.38 -3.60
CA SER A 91 7.14 1.92 -2.70
C SER A 91 7.44 2.97 -1.64
N LEU A 92 8.07 2.53 -0.56
CA LEU A 92 8.59 3.39 0.50
C LEU A 92 10.12 3.25 0.51
N SER A 93 10.81 4.38 0.46
CA SER A 93 12.23 4.45 0.81
C SER A 93 12.40 4.90 2.25
N GLY A 94 13.38 4.32 2.95
CA GLY A 94 13.60 4.57 4.38
C GLY A 94 12.58 3.85 5.27
N GLU A 95 12.61 4.15 6.55
CA GLU A 95 11.75 3.53 7.57
C GLU A 95 10.84 4.58 8.20
N LEU A 96 9.56 4.24 8.37
CA LEU A 96 8.64 5.09 9.13
C LEU A 96 8.97 5.01 10.61
N VAL A 97 9.15 6.18 11.24
CA VAL A 97 9.45 6.29 12.67
C VAL A 97 8.27 6.95 13.36
N ASP A 98 7.48 6.19 14.13
CA ASP A 98 6.41 6.78 14.94
C ASP A 98 7.00 7.56 16.13
N ARG A 99 6.98 8.89 16.04
CA ARG A 99 7.41 9.80 17.11
C ARG A 99 6.34 10.07 18.17
N GLY A 100 5.22 9.34 18.09
CA GLY A 100 4.08 9.44 19.01
C GLY A 100 3.01 10.41 18.53
N ALA A 101 1.83 10.29 19.17
CA ALA A 101 0.71 11.18 18.92
C ALA A 101 1.08 12.65 19.18
N ARG A 102 0.48 13.54 18.40
CA ARG A 102 0.73 14.98 18.44
C ARG A 102 -0.46 15.75 17.87
N ASP A 103 -0.47 17.06 18.11
CA ASP A 103 -1.46 17.97 17.52
C ASP A 103 -1.64 17.71 16.02
N PHE A 104 -2.89 17.43 15.62
CA PHE A 104 -3.32 17.09 14.26
C PHE A 104 -2.79 15.75 13.72
N ALA A 105 -2.30 14.84 14.57
CA ALA A 105 -2.00 13.45 14.26
C ALA A 105 -2.18 12.56 15.51
N GLU A 106 -3.40 12.59 16.05
CA GLU A 106 -3.84 11.92 17.29
C GLU A 106 -4.39 10.50 17.04
N GLY A 107 -4.57 10.14 15.78
CA GLY A 107 -4.94 8.80 15.32
C GLY A 107 -3.95 7.71 15.73
N SER A 108 -4.28 6.47 15.37
CA SER A 108 -3.55 5.29 15.81
C SER A 108 -2.66 4.74 14.70
N ALA A 109 -1.38 4.54 14.99
CA ALA A 109 -0.48 3.78 14.12
C ALA A 109 -0.85 2.29 14.19
N ILE A 110 -0.89 1.65 13.03
CA ILE A 110 -1.11 0.22 12.88
C ILE A 110 0.22 -0.41 12.49
N LEU A 111 0.63 -1.41 13.26
CA LEU A 111 1.91 -2.09 13.09
C LEU A 111 1.72 -3.46 12.46
N ASP A 112 2.70 -3.91 11.69
CA ASP A 112 2.82 -5.29 11.27
C ASP A 112 3.32 -6.19 12.42
N PRO A 113 3.37 -7.53 12.25
CA PRO A 113 3.89 -8.44 13.28
C PRO A 113 5.33 -8.19 13.70
N GLU A 114 6.13 -7.57 12.83
CA GLU A 114 7.52 -7.16 13.10
C GLU A 114 7.62 -5.83 13.86
N GLY A 115 6.50 -5.15 14.09
CA GLY A 115 6.42 -3.89 14.82
C GLY A 115 6.68 -2.64 13.96
N ARG A 116 6.70 -2.77 12.63
CA ARG A 116 6.87 -1.65 11.69
C ARG A 116 5.53 -0.99 11.41
N VAL A 117 5.52 0.33 11.27
CA VAL A 117 4.30 1.08 10.91
C VAL A 117 3.92 0.75 9.48
N VAL A 118 2.69 0.27 9.28
CA VAL A 118 2.17 -0.05 7.94
C VAL A 118 0.97 0.81 7.55
N SER A 119 0.15 1.20 8.52
CA SER A 119 -1.05 2.00 8.27
C SER A 119 -1.34 2.94 9.44
N TYR A 120 -2.30 3.83 9.25
CA TYR A 120 -2.71 4.82 10.24
C TYR A 120 -4.23 5.00 10.24
N SER A 121 -4.85 4.86 11.41
CA SER A 121 -6.28 5.16 11.58
C SER A 121 -6.47 6.62 11.96
N VAL A 122 -7.20 7.36 11.13
CA VAL A 122 -7.36 8.81 11.22
C VAL A 122 -8.30 9.20 12.36
N ALA A 123 -7.88 10.13 13.22
CA ALA A 123 -8.70 10.72 14.26
C ALA A 123 -9.36 12.05 13.83
N PRO A 124 -10.43 12.51 14.52
CA PRO A 124 -10.97 13.85 14.31
C PRO A 124 -9.94 14.96 14.47
N GLY A 125 -9.81 15.79 13.44
CA GLY A 125 -8.89 16.92 13.42
C GLY A 125 -7.49 16.59 12.90
N ASP A 126 -7.21 15.35 12.50
CA ASP A 126 -5.93 15.00 11.90
C ASP A 126 -5.71 15.70 10.55
N ALA A 127 -4.44 15.96 10.24
CA ALA A 127 -4.00 16.57 8.99
C ALA A 127 -2.81 15.80 8.41
N LEU A 128 -2.81 15.60 7.10
CA LEU A 128 -1.76 14.84 6.39
C LEU A 128 -0.35 15.31 6.73
N SER A 129 -0.10 16.62 6.77
CA SER A 129 1.21 17.16 7.11
C SER A 129 1.68 16.75 8.51
N ALA A 130 0.80 16.82 9.51
CA ALA A 130 1.13 16.42 10.87
C ALA A 130 1.30 14.90 11.01
N ILE A 131 0.51 14.11 10.26
CA ILE A 131 0.69 12.66 10.16
C ILE A 131 2.08 12.35 9.58
N GLY A 132 2.45 12.97 8.47
CA GLY A 132 3.77 12.75 7.87
C GLY A 132 4.91 13.17 8.80
N GLU A 133 4.79 14.32 9.47
CA GLU A 133 5.78 14.70 10.48
C GLU A 133 5.86 13.69 11.62
N ARG A 134 4.74 13.15 12.12
CA ARG A 134 4.73 12.13 13.17
C ARG A 134 5.54 10.90 12.77
N PHE A 135 5.40 10.44 11.52
CA PHE A 135 6.04 9.22 11.01
C PHE A 135 7.39 9.46 10.32
N CYS A 136 7.94 10.67 10.40
CA CYS A 136 9.14 11.07 9.66
C CYS A 136 9.04 10.86 8.14
N LEU A 137 7.85 11.05 7.57
CA LEU A 137 7.60 10.99 6.13
C LEU A 137 7.65 12.42 5.55
N ALA A 138 8.62 12.68 4.67
CA ALA A 138 8.89 14.03 4.17
C ALA A 138 7.89 14.54 3.12
N ASN A 139 7.24 13.64 2.38
CA ASN A 139 6.27 13.98 1.34
C ASN A 139 4.83 13.61 1.75
N ALA A 140 4.40 14.08 2.92
CA ALA A 140 3.13 13.75 3.53
C ALA A 140 1.88 13.94 2.63
N GLY A 141 1.93 14.87 1.66
CA GLY A 141 0.85 15.06 0.69
C GLY A 141 0.59 13.83 -0.19
N THR A 142 1.62 13.02 -0.44
CA THR A 142 1.55 11.78 -1.23
C THR A 142 0.68 10.71 -0.56
N ILE A 143 0.48 10.77 0.77
CA ILE A 143 -0.40 9.82 1.48
C ILE A 143 -1.80 9.81 0.86
N ALA A 144 -2.38 10.96 0.53
CA ALA A 144 -3.72 11.02 -0.05
C ALA A 144 -3.79 10.36 -1.43
N THR A 145 -2.76 10.57 -2.26
CA THR A 145 -2.68 9.95 -3.59
C THR A 145 -2.49 8.44 -3.48
N LEU A 146 -1.60 7.98 -2.59
CA LEU A 146 -1.42 6.55 -2.32
C LEU A 146 -2.75 5.90 -1.92
N ASN A 147 -3.54 6.61 -1.10
CA ASN A 147 -4.79 6.14 -0.52
C ASN A 147 -6.06 6.49 -1.33
N HIS A 148 -5.89 6.75 -2.64
CA HIS A 148 -6.98 7.06 -3.58
C HIS A 148 -8.02 8.07 -3.09
N THR A 149 -7.59 9.05 -2.29
CA THR A 149 -8.48 10.00 -1.65
C THR A 149 -8.04 11.44 -1.90
N ARG A 150 -9.03 12.34 -1.91
CA ARG A 150 -8.78 13.80 -1.94
C ARG A 150 -8.69 14.39 -0.54
N THR A 151 -9.26 13.73 0.46
CA THR A 151 -9.41 14.26 1.82
C THR A 151 -9.51 13.12 2.80
N ILE A 152 -8.86 13.28 3.95
CA ILE A 152 -8.94 12.29 5.03
C ILE A 152 -10.12 12.61 5.94
N HIS A 153 -10.78 11.56 6.41
CA HIS A 153 -11.90 11.61 7.33
C HIS A 153 -11.64 10.76 8.56
N PRO A 154 -12.24 11.10 9.71
CA PRO A 154 -12.09 10.28 10.91
C PRO A 154 -12.62 8.86 10.67
N GLY A 155 -11.83 7.87 11.07
CA GLY A 155 -12.13 6.45 10.84
C GLY A 155 -11.49 5.87 9.58
N ASP A 156 -10.97 6.70 8.66
CA ASP A 156 -10.19 6.21 7.53
C ASP A 156 -8.97 5.44 8.01
N THR A 157 -8.58 4.42 7.25
CA THR A 157 -7.32 3.69 7.46
C THR A 157 -6.41 3.98 6.29
N LEU A 158 -5.35 4.74 6.52
CA LEU A 158 -4.39 5.14 5.50
C LEU A 158 -3.24 4.15 5.48
N LEU A 159 -2.98 3.51 4.34
CA LEU A 159 -1.73 2.85 4.03
C LEU A 159 -0.59 3.87 4.05
N LEU A 160 0.48 3.52 4.78
CA LEU A 160 1.72 4.31 4.84
C LEU A 160 2.92 3.54 4.29
N HIS A 161 2.87 2.20 4.30
CA HIS A 161 3.94 1.34 3.82
C HIS A 161 3.43 0.41 2.70
N PRO A 162 3.45 0.87 1.42
CA PRO A 162 3.04 0.04 0.30
C PRO A 162 3.97 -1.16 0.11
N ASN A 163 3.41 -2.28 -0.37
CA ASN A 163 4.19 -3.43 -0.79
C ASN A 163 4.65 -3.25 -2.24
N ALA A 164 5.94 -2.97 -2.44
CA ALA A 164 6.52 -2.71 -3.76
C ALA A 164 6.49 -3.90 -4.73
N SER A 165 6.19 -5.12 -4.25
CA SER A 165 6.00 -6.29 -5.10
C SER A 165 4.57 -6.42 -5.65
N LEU A 166 3.64 -5.58 -5.19
CA LEU A 166 2.26 -5.53 -5.68
C LEU A 166 2.08 -4.35 -6.63
N PRO A 167 1.24 -4.51 -7.67
CA PRO A 167 0.84 -3.36 -8.47
C PRO A 167 0.08 -2.36 -7.59
N TRP A 168 0.32 -1.08 -7.80
CA TRP A 168 -0.53 0.00 -7.27
C TRP A 168 -1.17 0.70 -8.45
N ILE A 169 -2.48 0.85 -8.42
CA ILE A 169 -3.22 1.45 -9.53
C ILE A 169 -3.11 2.97 -9.43
N PRO A 170 -2.69 3.71 -10.47
CA PRO A 170 -2.58 5.16 -10.39
C PRO A 170 -3.90 5.84 -10.05
N TYR A 171 -3.86 6.81 -9.14
CA TYR A 171 -5.07 7.53 -8.75
C TYR A 171 -5.65 8.41 -9.87
N PHE A 172 -4.80 9.18 -10.54
CA PHE A 172 -5.28 10.26 -11.41
C PHE A 172 -5.74 9.75 -12.79
N ASN A 173 -4.96 8.88 -13.41
CA ASN A 173 -5.18 8.32 -14.74
C ASN A 173 -4.30 7.08 -14.90
N PRO A 174 -4.65 6.12 -15.80
CA PRO A 174 -3.75 5.04 -16.19
C PRO A 174 -2.37 5.56 -16.60
N ALA A 175 -1.33 4.75 -16.41
CA ALA A 175 0.06 5.15 -16.65
C ALA A 175 0.32 5.63 -18.09
N ASP A 176 -0.35 4.99 -19.04
CA ASP A 176 -0.25 5.14 -20.48
C ASP A 176 -1.37 6.03 -21.06
N ALA A 177 -2.12 6.71 -20.19
CA ALA A 177 -3.25 7.54 -20.58
C ALA A 177 -2.84 8.59 -21.63
N PRO A 178 -3.51 8.64 -22.80
CA PRO A 178 -3.19 9.62 -23.83
C PRO A 178 -3.61 11.03 -23.39
N GLY A 179 -3.05 12.05 -24.06
CA GLY A 179 -3.50 13.43 -23.87
C GLY A 179 -5.01 13.59 -24.08
N GLY A 180 -5.69 14.24 -23.14
CA GLY A 180 -7.14 14.44 -23.17
C GLY A 180 -7.97 13.29 -22.60
N TYR A 181 -7.33 12.34 -21.91
CA TYR A 181 -8.00 11.23 -21.23
C TYR A 181 -9.13 11.69 -20.28
N GLN A 182 -10.21 10.89 -20.22
CA GLN A 182 -11.36 11.17 -19.36
C GLN A 182 -11.04 10.81 -17.91
N GLN A 183 -10.39 11.74 -17.23
CA GLN A 183 -9.87 11.56 -15.88
C GLN A 183 -10.96 11.35 -14.82
N VAL A 184 -12.10 12.03 -14.94
CA VAL A 184 -13.16 12.05 -13.91
C VAL A 184 -13.85 10.69 -13.72
N PRO A 185 -14.31 10.00 -14.79
CA PRO A 185 -14.85 8.64 -14.65
C PRO A 185 -13.87 7.68 -14.00
N TYR A 186 -12.60 7.71 -14.44
CA TYR A 186 -11.55 6.85 -13.90
C TYR A 186 -11.35 7.06 -12.40
N GLN A 187 -11.12 8.29 -11.96
CA GLN A 187 -10.94 8.58 -10.52
C GLN A 187 -12.13 8.15 -9.67
N ARG A 188 -13.36 8.32 -10.16
CA ARG A 188 -14.55 7.88 -9.42
C ARG A 188 -14.60 6.37 -9.27
N ALA A 189 -14.24 5.64 -10.32
CA ALA A 189 -14.17 4.19 -10.27
C ALA A 189 -13.06 3.72 -9.33
N ILE A 190 -11.89 4.37 -9.34
CA ILE A 190 -10.79 4.08 -8.41
C ILE A 190 -11.16 4.37 -6.96
N GLU A 191 -11.80 5.52 -6.68
CA GLU A 191 -12.33 5.87 -5.34
C GLU A 191 -13.33 4.81 -4.84
N ALA A 192 -14.24 4.36 -5.72
CA ALA A 192 -15.21 3.33 -5.38
C ALA A 192 -14.56 1.95 -5.15
N MET A 193 -13.53 1.60 -5.93
CA MET A 193 -12.74 0.37 -5.72
C MET A 193 -12.01 0.40 -4.38
N SER A 194 -11.40 1.54 -4.02
CA SER A 194 -10.74 1.72 -2.73
C SER A 194 -11.73 1.58 -1.57
N GLU A 195 -12.89 2.25 -1.64
CA GLU A 195 -13.93 2.15 -0.61
C GLU A 195 -14.41 0.70 -0.43
N ALA A 196 -14.69 -0.01 -1.52
CA ALA A 196 -15.10 -1.41 -1.48
C ALA A 196 -14.00 -2.34 -0.94
N ALA A 197 -12.73 -2.11 -1.29
CA ALA A 197 -11.59 -2.85 -0.76
C ALA A 197 -11.47 -2.67 0.76
N HIS A 198 -11.61 -1.45 1.26
CA HIS A 198 -11.60 -1.14 2.70
C HIS A 198 -12.77 -1.80 3.44
N ALA A 199 -13.97 -1.78 2.84
CA ALA A 199 -15.15 -2.47 3.36
C ALA A 199 -15.03 -4.01 3.31
N GLY A 200 -14.11 -4.55 2.51
CA GLY A 200 -13.98 -5.98 2.27
C GLY A 200 -15.09 -6.54 1.37
N ASP A 201 -15.71 -5.70 0.54
CA ASP A 201 -16.81 -6.06 -0.35
C ASP A 201 -16.29 -6.44 -1.74
N LEU A 202 -15.84 -7.68 -1.87
CA LEU A 202 -15.27 -8.21 -3.11
C LEU A 202 -16.28 -8.24 -4.26
N ASP A 203 -17.57 -8.43 -3.97
CA ASP A 203 -18.61 -8.46 -5.00
C ASP A 203 -18.87 -7.06 -5.55
N ALA A 204 -18.88 -6.03 -4.68
CA ALA A 204 -18.91 -4.64 -5.13
C ALA A 204 -17.68 -4.29 -5.98
N MET A 205 -16.47 -4.70 -5.57
CA MET A 205 -15.26 -4.48 -6.37
C MET A 205 -15.36 -5.10 -7.77
N ARG A 206 -15.87 -6.33 -7.87
CA ARG A 206 -16.07 -7.00 -9.18
C ARG A 206 -17.08 -6.27 -10.05
N ALA A 207 -18.16 -5.76 -9.46
CA ALA A 207 -19.17 -4.99 -10.19
C ALA A 207 -18.59 -3.67 -10.70
N ILE A 208 -17.96 -2.87 -9.83
CA ILE A 208 -17.31 -1.60 -10.19
C ILE A 208 -16.25 -1.83 -11.27
N PHE A 209 -15.42 -2.87 -11.12
CA PHE A 209 -14.42 -3.19 -12.11
C PHE A 209 -15.03 -3.47 -13.49
N THR A 210 -16.05 -4.34 -13.53
CA THR A 210 -16.70 -4.75 -14.78
C THR A 210 -17.43 -3.60 -15.46
N ASP A 211 -18.16 -2.81 -14.68
CA ASP A 211 -19.12 -1.83 -15.21
C ASP A 211 -18.46 -0.47 -15.48
N ASP A 212 -17.50 -0.06 -14.64
CA ASP A 212 -17.02 1.33 -14.60
C ASP A 212 -15.51 1.48 -14.86
N LEU A 213 -14.68 0.47 -14.58
CA LEU A 213 -13.21 0.65 -14.57
C LEU A 213 -12.47 -0.08 -15.71
N ALA A 214 -12.80 -1.34 -16.01
CA ALA A 214 -12.01 -2.17 -16.92
C ALA A 214 -11.84 -1.53 -18.31
N GLY A 215 -12.91 -0.95 -18.86
CA GLY A 215 -12.89 -0.29 -20.16
C GLY A 215 -12.18 1.07 -20.20
N LEU A 216 -11.68 1.55 -19.06
CA LEU A 216 -11.00 2.84 -18.96
C LEU A 216 -9.47 2.71 -19.10
N PHE A 217 -8.89 1.51 -19.05
CA PHE A 217 -7.46 1.30 -19.29
C PHE A 217 -7.16 1.30 -20.81
N PRO A 218 -6.21 2.12 -21.28
CA PRO A 218 -5.78 2.07 -22.69
C PRO A 218 -5.02 0.78 -23.02
N ASP A 219 -4.15 0.30 -22.13
CA ASP A 219 -3.53 -1.03 -22.21
C ASP A 219 -4.43 -2.09 -21.53
N PRO A 220 -4.96 -3.09 -22.26
CA PRO A 220 -5.73 -4.18 -21.69
C PRO A 220 -4.97 -4.99 -20.64
N ALA A 221 -3.63 -5.06 -20.70
CA ALA A 221 -2.83 -5.81 -19.75
C ALA A 221 -2.95 -5.27 -18.32
N ASP A 222 -3.08 -3.95 -18.16
CA ASP A 222 -3.28 -3.31 -16.84
C ASP A 222 -4.64 -3.69 -16.24
N ALA A 223 -5.68 -3.76 -17.08
CA ALA A 223 -7.00 -4.24 -16.64
C ALA A 223 -6.98 -5.75 -16.30
N GLU A 224 -6.25 -6.56 -17.06
CA GLU A 224 -6.10 -7.99 -16.80
C GLU A 224 -5.43 -8.27 -15.45
N LEU A 225 -4.42 -7.48 -15.06
CA LEU A 225 -3.81 -7.57 -13.72
C LEU A 225 -4.83 -7.38 -12.59
N ILE A 226 -5.75 -6.41 -12.74
CA ILE A 226 -6.82 -6.18 -11.77
C ILE A 226 -7.83 -7.33 -11.79
N ALA A 227 -8.20 -7.81 -12.97
CA ALA A 227 -9.13 -8.93 -13.13
C ALA A 227 -8.61 -10.20 -12.45
N ASP A 228 -7.32 -10.50 -12.60
CA ASP A 228 -6.66 -11.64 -11.96
C ASP A 228 -6.65 -11.50 -10.43
N ALA A 229 -6.33 -10.31 -9.91
CA ALA A 229 -6.39 -10.05 -8.48
C ALA A 229 -7.81 -10.23 -7.89
N LEU A 230 -8.85 -9.78 -8.61
CA LEU A 230 -10.26 -9.95 -8.23
C LEU A 230 -10.74 -11.39 -8.34
N ALA A 231 -10.17 -12.17 -9.27
CA ALA A 231 -10.46 -13.59 -9.41
C ALA A 231 -9.89 -14.40 -8.24
N VAL A 232 -8.67 -14.08 -7.79
CA VAL A 232 -8.06 -14.64 -6.57
C VAL A 232 -8.85 -14.19 -5.33
N GLY A 233 -9.20 -12.91 -5.26
CA GLY A 233 -10.03 -12.36 -4.17
C GLY A 233 -9.30 -12.13 -2.86
N ASP A 234 -7.97 -12.01 -2.88
CA ASP A 234 -7.18 -11.66 -1.69
C ASP A 234 -7.40 -10.17 -1.34
N LEU A 235 -8.18 -9.91 -0.30
CA LEU A 235 -8.49 -8.56 0.16
C LEU A 235 -7.25 -7.80 0.68
N GLY A 236 -6.21 -8.48 1.16
CA GLY A 236 -4.97 -7.84 1.59
C GLY A 236 -4.23 -7.24 0.41
N VAL A 237 -4.16 -8.00 -0.69
CA VAL A 237 -3.61 -7.54 -1.98
C VAL A 237 -4.46 -6.41 -2.55
N LEU A 238 -5.78 -6.60 -2.63
CA LEU A 238 -6.68 -5.62 -3.23
C LEU A 238 -6.67 -4.28 -2.50
N ARG A 239 -6.50 -4.29 -1.17
CA ARG A 239 -6.30 -3.06 -0.38
C ARG A 239 -4.95 -2.39 -0.60
N GLN A 240 -3.92 -3.11 -1.05
CA GLN A 240 -2.65 -2.50 -1.44
C GLN A 240 -2.75 -1.89 -2.85
N MET A 241 -3.41 -2.61 -3.76
CA MET A 241 -3.62 -2.15 -5.14
C MET A 241 -4.48 -0.89 -5.22
N PHE A 242 -5.54 -0.84 -4.40
CA PHE A 242 -6.52 0.25 -4.32
C PHE A 242 -6.53 0.92 -2.95
N ALA A 243 -5.36 1.02 -2.31
CA ALA A 243 -5.23 1.67 -0.99
C ALA A 243 -5.89 3.04 -0.94
#